data_AF-V5HZE1-F1
#
_entry.id   AF-V5HZE1-F1
#
_cell.length_a   1.000
_cell.length_b   1.000
_cell.length_c   1.000
_cell.angle_alpha   90.00
_cell.angle_beta   90.00
_cell.angle_gamma   90.00
#
_symmetry.space_group_name_H-M   'P 1'
#
loop_
_entity.id
_entity.type
_entity.pdbx_description
1 polymer ?
#
loop_
_entity_poly.entity_id
_entity_poly.type
_entity_poly.pdbx_seq_one_letter_code
_entity_poly.pdbx_strand_id
1 'polypeptide(L)'
;MGLLGLDNLVFFASEHTEVARHVLSHSLHPEYGYSFAIVGINLTSLLYHLLVKGKLKSHIFNAVAERPQVEDFHKAYSYIFFEFDKFWLAEKPTDIMEFNRIRDKFEDKLVQMLEKDDCVFKLNVAVKKV
;
A
#
# COMPACT_ATOMS: atom_id res chain seq x y z
N MET A 1 -5.26 -10.64 -8.42
CA MET A 1 -5.84 -9.40 -9.02
C MET A 1 -5.33 -9.29 -10.44
N GLY A 2 -6.20 -9.12 -11.43
CA GLY A 2 -5.84 -9.02 -12.86
C GLY A 2 -5.40 -7.59 -13.23
N LEU A 3 -6.03 -7.00 -14.25
CA LEU A 3 -5.74 -5.65 -14.76
C LEU A 3 -5.68 -4.57 -13.66
N LEU A 4 -6.58 -4.61 -12.67
CA LEU A 4 -6.57 -3.65 -11.56
C LEU A 4 -5.23 -3.62 -10.80
N GLY A 5 -4.54 -4.76 -10.65
CA GLY A 5 -3.22 -4.80 -10.02
C GLY A 5 -2.15 -4.11 -10.85
N LEU A 6 -2.22 -4.26 -12.17
CA LEU A 6 -1.35 -3.57 -13.12
C LEU A 6 -1.62 -2.06 -13.10
N ASP A 7 -2.89 -1.64 -13.17
CA ASP A 7 -3.25 -0.22 -13.18
C ASP A 7 -2.80 0.48 -11.89
N ASN A 8 -2.92 -0.19 -10.74
CA ASN A 8 -2.39 0.32 -9.47
C ASN A 8 -0.87 0.52 -9.50
N LEU A 9 -0.12 -0.45 -10.03
CA LEU A 9 1.33 -0.35 -10.17
C LEU A 9 1.74 0.78 -11.11
N VAL A 10 1.05 0.91 -12.24
CA VAL A 10 1.28 1.97 -13.23
C VAL A 10 0.97 3.35 -12.63
N PHE A 11 -0.16 3.48 -11.95
CA PHE A 11 -0.53 4.71 -11.25
C PHE A 11 0.53 5.09 -10.21
N PHE A 12 0.92 4.15 -9.35
CA PHE A 12 1.92 4.39 -8.30
C PHE A 12 3.27 4.84 -8.90
N ALA A 13 3.73 4.17 -9.97
CA ALA A 13 4.98 4.52 -10.64
C ALA A 13 4.92 5.86 -11.40
N SER A 14 3.75 6.24 -11.92
CA SER A 14 3.60 7.47 -12.72
C SER A 14 3.32 8.69 -11.86
N GLU A 15 2.41 8.59 -10.89
CA GLU A 15 2.00 9.71 -10.04
C GLU A 15 2.92 9.92 -8.82
N HIS A 16 3.59 8.85 -8.37
CA HIS A 16 4.47 8.87 -7.21
C HIS A 16 5.86 8.30 -7.55
N THR A 17 6.41 8.67 -8.70
CA THR A 17 7.65 8.08 -9.27
C THR A 17 8.81 7.98 -8.29
N GLU A 18 9.10 9.04 -7.53
CA GLU A 18 10.22 9.03 -6.57
C GLU A 18 9.98 8.04 -5.43
N VAL A 19 8.74 7.93 -4.96
CA VAL A 19 8.34 6.97 -3.94
C VAL A 19 8.41 5.55 -4.49
N ALA A 20 7.88 5.33 -5.70
CA ALA A 20 7.92 4.03 -6.35
C ALA A 20 9.36 3.56 -6.60
N ARG A 21 10.26 4.46 -7.01
CA ARG A 21 11.70 4.17 -7.15
C ARG A 21 12.34 3.83 -5.82
N HIS A 22 11.99 4.56 -4.76
CA HIS A 22 12.50 4.27 -3.42
C HIS A 22 12.05 2.89 -2.93
N VAL A 23 10.75 2.57 -3.02
CA VAL A 23 10.19 1.25 -2.70
C VAL A 23 10.82 0.16 -3.58
N LEU A 24 11.02 0.42 -4.88
CA LEU A 24 11.72 -0.52 -5.76
C LEU A 24 13.14 -0.78 -5.28
N SER A 25 13.89 0.25 -4.89
CA SER A 25 15.26 0.08 -4.39
C SER A 25 15.31 -0.80 -3.13
N HIS A 26 14.35 -0.66 -2.23
CA HIS A 26 14.21 -1.50 -1.03
C HIS A 26 13.81 -2.94 -1.36
N SER A 27 12.90 -3.11 -2.33
CA SER A 27 12.50 -4.44 -2.79
C SER A 27 13.67 -5.26 -3.36
N LEU A 28 14.73 -4.58 -3.82
CA LEU A 28 15.97 -5.19 -4.32
C LEU A 28 17.05 -5.38 -3.24
N HIS A 29 16.74 -5.14 -1.96
CA HIS A 29 17.68 -5.34 -0.86
C HIS A 29 18.17 -6.80 -0.82
N PRO A 30 19.48 -7.05 -0.61
CA PRO A 30 20.05 -8.40 -0.73
C PRO A 30 19.50 -9.41 0.30
N GLU A 31 19.20 -8.95 1.52
CA GLU A 31 18.68 -9.79 2.60
C GLU A 31 17.14 -9.70 2.73
N TYR A 32 16.61 -8.48 2.87
CA TYR A 32 15.18 -8.21 3.07
C TYR A 32 14.40 -7.89 1.78
N GLY A 33 14.92 -8.25 0.62
CA GLY A 33 14.26 -7.99 -0.66
C GLY A 33 12.93 -8.73 -0.81
N TYR A 34 12.07 -8.23 -1.68
CA TYR A 34 10.81 -8.86 -2.06
C TYR A 34 10.48 -8.56 -3.52
N SER A 35 9.62 -9.38 -4.13
CA SER A 35 9.21 -9.14 -5.51
C SER A 35 8.22 -7.96 -5.59
N PHE A 36 8.71 -6.80 -6.04
CA PHE A 36 7.94 -5.56 -6.13
C PHE A 36 6.56 -5.75 -6.78
N ALA A 37 6.51 -6.37 -7.97
CA ALA A 37 5.26 -6.54 -8.71
C ALA A 37 4.32 -7.56 -8.06
N ILE A 38 4.85 -8.67 -7.54
CA ILE A 38 4.02 -9.72 -6.89
C ILE A 38 3.41 -9.17 -5.60
N VAL A 39 4.21 -8.49 -4.79
CA VAL A 39 3.74 -7.82 -3.57
C VAL A 39 2.74 -6.73 -3.92
N GLY A 40 3.02 -5.90 -4.92
CA GLY A 40 2.09 -4.87 -5.37
C GLY A 40 0.73 -5.42 -5.78
N ILE A 41 0.68 -6.51 -6.56
CA ILE A 41 -0.58 -7.18 -6.93
C ILE A 41 -1.29 -7.78 -5.71
N ASN A 42 -0.54 -8.32 -4.75
CA ASN A 42 -1.09 -8.84 -3.51
C ASN A 42 -1.73 -7.73 -2.66
N LEU A 43 -1.07 -6.58 -2.52
CA LEU A 43 -1.59 -5.42 -1.79
C LEU A 43 -2.83 -4.82 -2.46
N THR A 44 -2.91 -4.84 -3.79
CA THR A 44 -4.16 -4.51 -4.50
C THR A 44 -5.31 -5.42 -4.06
N SER A 45 -5.05 -6.73 -3.91
CA SER A 45 -6.04 -7.71 -3.45
C SER A 45 -6.51 -7.39 -2.04
N LEU A 46 -5.57 -7.13 -1.14
CA LEU A 46 -5.84 -6.75 0.24
C LEU A 46 -6.73 -5.50 0.32
N LEU A 47 -6.34 -4.41 -0.35
CA LEU A 47 -7.12 -3.18 -0.35
C LEU A 47 -8.52 -3.37 -0.96
N TYR A 48 -8.63 -4.15 -2.03
CA TYR A 48 -9.92 -4.48 -2.62
C TYR A 48 -10.83 -5.26 -1.65
N HIS A 49 -10.30 -6.23 -0.92
CA HIS A 49 -11.07 -6.94 0.10
C HIS A 49 -11.52 -6.01 1.23
N LEU A 50 -10.67 -5.08 1.68
CA LEU A 50 -11.05 -4.06 2.67
C LEU A 50 -12.17 -3.16 2.14
N LEU A 51 -12.12 -2.77 0.86
CA LEU A 51 -13.17 -1.98 0.22
C LEU A 51 -14.50 -2.74 0.18
N VAL A 52 -14.52 -3.98 -0.36
CA VAL A 52 -15.74 -4.77 -0.54
C VAL A 52 -16.37 -5.15 0.81
N LYS A 53 -15.55 -5.39 1.85
CA LYS A 53 -16.02 -5.62 3.22
C LYS A 53 -16.49 -4.33 3.92
N GLY A 54 -16.39 -3.16 3.27
CA GLY A 54 -16.78 -1.87 3.82
C GLY A 54 -15.86 -1.35 4.92
N LYS A 55 -14.67 -1.93 5.10
CA LYS A 55 -13.68 -1.50 6.10
C LYS A 55 -13.00 -0.19 5.70
N LEU A 56 -12.95 0.13 4.41
CA LEU A 56 -12.33 1.36 3.90
C LEU A 56 -13.21 2.62 4.05
N LYS A 57 -14.41 2.51 4.63
CA LYS A 57 -15.39 3.61 4.69
C LYS A 57 -14.86 4.85 5.41
N SER A 58 -14.24 4.69 6.58
CA SER A 58 -13.67 5.82 7.35
C SER A 58 -12.70 6.64 6.49
N HIS A 59 -11.76 5.96 5.82
CA HIS A 59 -10.87 6.62 4.86
C HIS A 59 -11.63 7.33 3.73
N ILE A 60 -12.55 6.64 3.05
CA ILE A 60 -13.27 7.21 1.90
C ILE A 60 -14.08 8.45 2.28
N PHE A 61 -14.86 8.39 3.36
CA PHE A 61 -15.71 9.51 3.79
C PHE A 61 -14.89 10.72 4.28
N ASN A 62 -13.67 10.49 4.78
CA ASN A 62 -12.80 11.57 5.24
C ASN A 62 -11.90 12.14 4.12
N ALA A 63 -11.55 11.33 3.11
CA ALA A 63 -10.61 11.71 2.06
C ALA A 63 -11.28 12.31 0.83
N VAL A 64 -12.52 11.92 0.54
CA VAL A 64 -13.24 12.29 -0.68
C VAL A 64 -14.40 13.22 -0.33
N ALA A 65 -14.36 14.44 -0.86
CA ALA A 65 -15.39 15.45 -0.60
C ALA A 65 -16.74 15.14 -1.26
N GLU A 66 -16.71 14.44 -2.40
CA GLU A 66 -17.90 14.13 -3.19
C GLU A 66 -17.98 12.62 -3.49
N ARG A 67 -18.07 12.23 -4.77
CA ARG A 67 -18.25 10.84 -5.20
C ARG A 67 -16.89 10.14 -5.38
N PRO A 68 -16.60 9.06 -4.63
CA PRO A 68 -15.36 8.30 -4.80
C PRO A 68 -15.20 7.77 -6.23
N GLN A 69 -14.01 7.96 -6.79
CA GLN A 69 -13.60 7.44 -8.10
C GLN A 69 -12.54 6.34 -7.96
N VAL A 70 -12.20 5.69 -9.08
CA VAL A 70 -11.18 4.64 -9.11
C VAL A 70 -9.79 5.21 -8.75
N GLU A 71 -9.52 6.46 -9.09
CA GLU A 71 -8.31 7.18 -8.73
C GLU A 71 -8.12 7.30 -7.22
N ASP A 72 -9.20 7.39 -6.44
CA ASP A 72 -9.11 7.43 -4.97
C ASP A 72 -8.67 6.08 -4.41
N PHE A 73 -9.06 4.98 -5.07
CA PHE A 73 -8.53 3.65 -4.77
C PHE A 73 -7.03 3.56 -5.08
N HIS A 74 -6.59 4.11 -6.21
CA HIS A 74 -5.16 4.12 -6.59
C HIS A 74 -4.30 4.96 -5.64
N LYS A 75 -4.84 6.09 -5.12
CA LYS A 75 -4.17 6.89 -4.08
C LYS A 75 -4.07 6.12 -2.76
N ALA A 76 -5.15 5.47 -2.33
CA ALA A 76 -5.13 4.61 -1.14
C ALA A 76 -4.14 3.45 -1.30
N TYR A 77 -4.08 2.83 -2.47
CA TYR A 77 -3.11 1.80 -2.82
C TYR A 77 -1.67 2.31 -2.69
N SER A 78 -1.39 3.50 -3.20
CA SER A 78 -0.05 4.11 -3.14
C SER A 78 0.43 4.34 -1.70
N TYR A 79 -0.48 4.78 -0.82
CA TYR A 79 -0.22 4.87 0.62
C TYR A 79 0.08 3.49 1.22
N ILE A 80 -0.76 2.49 0.92
CA ILE A 80 -0.62 1.13 1.47
C ILE A 80 0.69 0.49 1.04
N PHE A 81 1.10 0.65 -0.21
CA PHE A 81 2.35 0.07 -0.69
C PHE A 81 3.55 0.71 0.00
N PHE A 82 3.57 2.04 0.09
CA PHE A 82 4.64 2.73 0.80
C PHE A 82 4.73 2.36 2.29
N GLU A 83 3.60 2.26 2.99
CA GLU A 83 3.60 1.85 4.39
C GLU A 83 3.91 0.37 4.58
N PHE A 84 3.52 -0.49 3.65
CA PHE A 84 3.91 -1.90 3.66
C PHE A 84 5.42 -2.05 3.50
N ASP A 85 6.06 -1.32 2.58
CA ASP A 85 7.50 -1.35 2.38
C ASP A 85 8.27 -1.02 3.67
N LYS A 86 7.88 0.06 4.35
CA LYS A 86 8.46 0.44 5.65
C LYS A 86 8.23 -0.65 6.70
N PHE A 87 7.03 -1.22 6.74
CA PHE A 87 6.67 -2.26 7.69
C PHE A 87 7.49 -3.53 7.47
N TRP A 88 7.62 -3.96 6.21
CA TRP A 88 8.41 -5.11 5.79
C TRP A 88 9.87 -5.00 6.27
N LEU A 89 10.51 -3.86 6.00
CA LEU A 89 11.90 -3.62 6.43
C LEU A 89 12.03 -3.57 7.96
N ALA A 90 11.04 -3.03 8.66
CA ALA A 90 11.05 -2.96 10.12
C ALA A 90 10.92 -4.36 10.78
N GLU A 91 10.19 -5.29 10.15
CA GLU A 91 10.05 -6.66 10.63
C GLU A 91 11.31 -7.51 10.44
N LYS A 92 12.26 -7.08 9.58
CA LYS A 92 13.52 -7.77 9.26
C LYS A 92 13.29 -9.27 8.98
N PRO A 93 12.52 -9.60 7.92
CA PRO A 93 12.22 -10.98 7.58
C PRO A 93 13.50 -11.77 7.30
N THR A 94 13.51 -13.02 7.73
CA THR A 94 14.62 -13.94 7.46
C THR A 94 14.70 -14.24 5.96
N ASP A 95 13.54 -14.43 5.34
CA ASP A 95 13.40 -14.67 3.91
C ASP A 95 11.94 -14.39 3.44
N ILE A 96 11.71 -14.58 2.14
CA ILE A 96 10.41 -14.33 1.50
C ILE A 96 9.27 -15.25 1.99
N MET A 97 9.57 -16.38 2.64
CA MET A 97 8.54 -17.28 3.18
C MET A 97 7.77 -16.64 4.34
N GLU A 98 8.34 -15.62 4.99
CA GLU A 98 7.65 -14.83 6.02
C GLU A 98 6.59 -13.88 5.46
N PHE A 99 6.47 -13.80 4.13
CA PHE A 99 5.56 -12.87 3.45
C PHE A 99 4.13 -12.92 4.00
N ASN A 100 3.52 -14.11 4.06
CA ASN A 100 2.14 -14.25 4.51
C ASN A 100 1.98 -13.79 5.96
N ARG A 101 2.90 -14.19 6.85
CA ARG A 101 2.88 -13.81 8.27
C ARG A 101 2.94 -12.30 8.45
N ILE A 102 3.85 -11.64 7.76
CA ILE A 102 4.05 -10.18 7.84
C ILE A 102 2.88 -9.44 7.18
N ARG A 103 2.37 -9.95 6.06
CA ARG A 103 1.22 -9.39 5.34
C ARG A 103 -0.08 -9.50 6.14
N ASP A 104 -0.29 -10.60 6.87
CA ASP A 104 -1.42 -10.77 7.79
C ASP A 104 -1.33 -9.76 8.94
N LYS A 105 -0.16 -9.68 9.59
CA LYS A 105 0.11 -8.69 10.66
C LYS A 105 -0.10 -7.24 10.19
N PHE A 106 0.26 -6.94 8.94
CA PHE A 106 0.02 -5.65 8.33
C PHE A 106 -1.46 -5.38 8.05
N GLU A 107 -2.23 -6.39 7.61
CA GLU A 107 -3.70 -6.25 7.46
C GLU A 107 -4.34 -5.92 8.81
N ASP A 108 -3.98 -6.63 9.88
CA ASP A 108 -4.52 -6.37 11.22
C ASP A 108 -4.26 -4.93 11.66
N LYS A 109 -3.04 -4.42 11.42
CA LYS A 109 -2.69 -3.03 11.69
C LYS A 109 -3.55 -2.05 10.88
N LEU A 110 -3.75 -2.31 9.59
CA LEU A 110 -4.59 -1.47 8.73
C LEU A 110 -6.06 -1.48 9.19
N VAL A 111 -6.59 -2.64 9.57
CA VAL A 111 -7.97 -2.76 10.08
C VAL A 111 -8.13 -1.96 11.37
N GLN A 112 -7.19 -2.06 12.32
CA GLN A 112 -7.20 -1.24 13.54
C GLN A 112 -7.13 0.26 13.27
N MET A 113 -6.38 0.67 12.24
CA MET A 113 -6.36 2.08 11.82
C MET A 113 -7.69 2.52 11.23
N LEU A 114 -8.33 1.67 10.42
CA LEU A 114 -9.60 1.95 9.75
C LEU A 114 -10.80 1.96 10.70
N GLU A 115 -10.69 1.35 11.88
CA GLU A 115 -11.70 1.43 12.95
C GLU A 115 -11.79 2.82 13.58
N LYS A 116 -10.81 3.70 13.34
CA LYS A 116 -10.85 5.09 13.80
C LYS A 116 -11.67 5.95 12.85
N ASP A 117 -12.58 6.75 13.41
CA ASP A 117 -13.47 7.62 12.64
C ASP A 117 -12.72 8.71 11.86
N ASP A 118 -11.53 9.11 12.29
CA ASP A 118 -10.69 10.14 11.66
C ASP A 118 -9.62 9.57 10.71
N CYS A 119 -9.69 8.26 10.40
CA CYS A 119 -8.68 7.61 9.58
C CYS A 119 -8.61 8.21 8.17
N VAL A 120 -7.41 8.60 7.74
CA VAL A 120 -7.15 9.03 6.37
C VAL A 120 -5.80 8.51 5.90
N PHE A 121 -5.81 7.73 4.83
CA PHE A 121 -4.61 7.37 4.10
C PHE A 121 -4.15 8.55 3.25
N LYS A 122 -3.00 9.14 3.58
CA LYS A 122 -2.38 10.23 2.82
C LYS A 122 -0.90 9.96 2.63
N LEU A 123 -0.47 9.92 1.38
CA LEU A 123 0.94 9.82 1.03
C LEU A 123 1.54 11.23 0.98
N ASN A 124 2.05 11.71 2.12
CA ASN A 124 2.72 13.02 2.22
C ASN A 124 4.22 12.84 2.00
N VAL A 125 4.67 12.94 0.75
CA VAL A 125 6.11 12.80 0.48
C VAL A 125 6.73 14.18 0.37
N ALA A 126 7.31 14.65 1.48
CA ALA A 126 8.31 15.71 1.45
C ALA A 126 9.62 15.09 0.93
N VAL A 127 9.78 14.99 -0.39
CA VAL A 127 11.08 14.61 -0.96
C VAL A 127 12.02 15.79 -0.70
N LYS A 128 12.94 15.64 0.28
CA LYS A 128 14.13 16.49 0.33
C LYS A 128 14.89 16.24 -0.96
N LYS A 129 14.87 17.21 -1.88
CA LYS A 129 15.84 17.29 -2.96
C LYS A 129 17.22 17.31 -2.31
N VAL A 130 18.00 16.26 -2.52
CA VAL A 130 19.45 16.29 -2.32
C VAL A 130 20.06 17.00 -3.52
#